data_AF-V5I2S5-F1
#
_entry.id   AF-V5I2S5-F1
#
_cell.length_a   1.000
_cell.length_b   1.000
_cell.length_c   1.000
_cell.angle_alpha   90.00
_cell.angle_beta   90.00
_cell.angle_gamma   90.00
#
_symmetry.space_group_name_H-M   'P 1'
#
loop_
_entity.id
_entity.type
_entity.pdbx_description
1 polymer ?
#
loop_
_entity_poly.entity_id
_entity_poly.type
_entity_poly.pdbx_seq_one_letter_code
_entity_poly.pdbx_strand_id
1 'polypeptide(L)'
;MANELQYLSDDDIVRLCPHADAENGGCSLEKISGNVLVKYGWSVTNDEAANQIYAYTQSQGTKIRVPEVYRYFQKSGIGYLVMEFIDGIPLADLAPWDNYLMQDLAQACYRDIILSNGSFCLLDWEFAGFYPRVFEKYCILFIGQKEDYGYANDLADSLDSIYRKSGLDVDDEHLTGLLNRVYKNNLNGGTLQIDWEAVKGFNVHLENPNMLTRA
;
A
#
# COMPACT_ATOMS: atom_id res chain seq x y z
N MET A 1 19.19 19.03 -13.63
CA MET A 1 18.17 18.26 -14.35
C MET A 1 16.76 18.42 -13.77
N ALA A 2 16.58 18.65 -12.46
CA ALA A 2 15.31 19.21 -11.91
C ALA A 2 14.84 20.51 -12.61
N ASN A 3 15.77 21.24 -13.25
CA ASN A 3 15.51 22.44 -14.03
C ASN A 3 14.72 22.23 -15.34
N GLU A 4 14.62 21.03 -15.94
CA GLU A 4 13.85 20.87 -17.20
C GLU A 4 12.35 20.79 -16.95
N LEU A 5 11.95 20.18 -15.84
CA LEU A 5 10.56 20.10 -15.37
C LEU A 5 9.91 21.46 -15.12
N GLN A 6 10.68 22.45 -14.67
CA GLN A 6 10.14 23.80 -14.41
C GLN A 6 9.69 24.51 -15.69
N TYR A 7 10.20 24.08 -16.86
CA TYR A 7 9.86 24.66 -18.16
C TYR A 7 8.71 23.92 -18.85
N LEU A 8 8.34 22.72 -18.39
CA LEU A 8 7.18 22.01 -18.91
C LEU A 8 5.90 22.57 -18.28
N SER A 9 5.00 23.06 -19.13
CA SER A 9 3.65 23.42 -18.72
C SER A 9 2.82 22.15 -18.45
N ASP A 10 1.73 22.28 -17.71
CA ASP A 10 0.80 21.17 -17.48
C ASP A 10 0.26 20.61 -18.80
N ASP A 11 0.09 21.47 -19.82
CA ASP A 11 -0.31 21.07 -21.17
C ASP A 11 0.76 20.23 -21.88
N ASP A 12 2.03 20.53 -21.67
CA ASP A 12 3.13 19.76 -22.26
C ASP A 12 3.24 18.39 -21.59
N ILE A 13 3.09 18.33 -20.26
CA ILE A 13 3.06 17.06 -19.51
C ILE A 13 1.90 16.19 -19.99
N VAL A 14 0.70 16.76 -20.14
CA VAL A 14 -0.48 16.05 -20.66
C VAL A 14 -0.22 15.47 -22.05
N ARG A 15 0.46 16.20 -22.94
CA ARG A 15 0.81 15.69 -24.29
C ARG A 15 1.82 14.55 -24.27
N LEU A 16 2.66 14.47 -23.24
CA LEU A 16 3.63 13.40 -23.07
C LEU A 16 3.00 12.14 -22.46
N CYS A 17 1.82 12.25 -21.84
CA CYS A 17 1.10 11.13 -21.23
C CYS A 17 0.04 10.55 -22.20
N PRO A 18 0.19 9.30 -22.69
CA PRO A 18 -0.79 8.71 -23.60
C PRO A 18 -2.15 8.51 -22.91
N HIS A 19 -3.22 9.07 -23.49
CA HIS A 19 -4.55 9.12 -22.87
C HIS A 19 -5.33 7.80 -22.84
N ALA A 20 -4.87 6.73 -23.52
CA ALA A 20 -5.71 5.58 -23.87
C ALA A 20 -6.25 4.77 -22.67
N ASP A 21 -5.53 4.72 -21.54
CA ASP A 21 -5.91 3.92 -20.36
C ASP A 21 -6.38 4.76 -19.17
N ALA A 22 -6.11 6.06 -19.16
CA ALA A 22 -6.47 6.96 -18.05
C ALA A 22 -7.98 7.22 -17.94
N GLU A 23 -8.74 7.07 -19.04
CA GLU A 23 -10.19 7.30 -19.06
C GLU A 23 -11.03 6.11 -18.56
N ASN A 24 -10.44 4.91 -18.45
CA ASN A 24 -11.13 3.69 -18.00
C ASN A 24 -11.17 3.53 -16.46
N GLY A 25 -10.89 4.61 -15.71
CA GLY A 25 -10.99 4.64 -14.25
C GLY A 25 -9.74 4.15 -13.50
N GLY A 26 -8.66 3.82 -14.20
CA GLY A 26 -7.38 3.41 -13.61
C GLY A 26 -6.36 4.55 -13.48
N CYS A 27 -5.15 4.19 -13.04
CA CYS A 27 -3.95 5.03 -13.13
C CYS A 27 -2.95 4.46 -14.16
N SER A 28 -2.09 5.32 -14.70
CA SER A 28 -1.04 4.98 -15.65
C SER A 28 0.25 5.68 -15.23
N LEU A 29 1.40 5.09 -15.61
CA LEU A 29 2.73 5.60 -15.29
C LEU A 29 3.48 5.89 -16.59
N GLU A 30 3.95 7.13 -16.76
CA GLU A 30 4.72 7.54 -17.93
C GLU A 30 6.04 8.20 -17.52
N LYS A 31 7.16 7.71 -18.06
CA LYS A 31 8.48 8.23 -17.74
C LYS A 31 8.87 9.30 -18.75
N ILE A 32 8.60 10.55 -18.42
CA ILE A 32 8.77 11.69 -19.34
C ILE A 32 10.22 12.21 -19.44
N SER A 33 11.10 11.84 -18.51
CA SER A 33 12.54 12.14 -18.54
C SER A 33 13.33 11.15 -17.69
N GLY A 34 14.67 11.21 -17.73
CA GLY A 34 15.57 10.23 -17.10
C GLY A 34 15.26 9.94 -15.62
N ASN A 35 14.89 10.95 -14.85
CA ASN A 35 14.59 10.87 -13.42
C ASN A 35 13.17 11.36 -13.06
N VAL A 36 12.24 11.37 -14.01
CA VAL A 36 10.89 11.92 -13.84
C VAL A 36 9.84 10.91 -14.30
N LEU A 37 8.92 10.61 -13.39
CA LEU A 37 7.76 9.74 -13.61
C LEU A 37 6.49 10.55 -13.41
N VAL A 38 5.48 10.30 -14.23
CA VAL A 38 4.14 10.86 -14.08
C VAL A 38 3.16 9.72 -13.82
N LYS A 39 2.54 9.71 -12.64
CA LYS A 39 1.34 8.90 -12.36
C LYS A 39 0.12 9.74 -12.75
N TYR A 40 -0.76 9.23 -13.60
CA TYR A 40 -1.94 9.97 -14.03
C TYR A 40 -3.16 9.09 -14.21
N GLY A 41 -4.34 9.63 -13.94
CA GLY A 41 -5.60 8.87 -14.01
C GLY A 41 -6.72 9.49 -13.16
N TRP A 42 -7.92 8.91 -13.23
CA TRP A 42 -9.05 9.32 -12.40
C TRP A 42 -8.83 9.03 -10.91
N SER A 43 -8.07 8.00 -10.57
CA SER A 43 -7.77 7.64 -9.18
C SER A 43 -6.61 8.44 -8.57
N VAL A 44 -5.87 9.21 -9.37
CA VAL A 44 -4.71 9.98 -8.89
C VAL A 44 -5.18 11.27 -8.24
N THR A 45 -5.01 11.37 -6.92
CA THR A 45 -5.63 12.44 -6.12
C THR A 45 -4.62 13.44 -5.57
N ASN A 46 -5.14 14.60 -5.15
CA ASN A 46 -4.34 15.56 -4.39
C ASN A 46 -3.92 14.99 -3.03
N ASP A 47 -4.76 14.15 -2.42
CA ASP A 47 -4.49 13.51 -1.13
C ASP A 47 -3.30 12.54 -1.23
N GLU A 48 -3.22 11.75 -2.31
CA GLU A 48 -2.05 10.90 -2.61
C GLU A 48 -0.76 11.74 -2.67
N ALA A 49 -0.77 12.85 -3.41
CA ALA A 49 0.38 13.74 -3.53
C ALA A 49 0.77 14.33 -2.16
N ALA A 50 -0.21 14.77 -1.37
CA ALA A 50 0.02 15.33 -0.03
C ALA A 50 0.60 14.29 0.93
N ASN A 51 0.08 13.06 0.90
CA ASN A 51 0.60 11.94 1.69
C ASN A 51 2.06 11.64 1.34
N GLN A 52 2.39 11.58 0.05
CA GLN A 52 3.75 11.33 -0.41
C GLN A 52 4.71 12.47 -0.01
N ILE A 53 4.30 13.74 -0.09
CA ILE A 53 5.10 14.89 0.36
C ILE A 53 5.40 14.78 1.87
N TYR A 54 4.39 14.43 2.67
CA TYR A 54 4.58 14.22 4.10
C TYR A 54 5.55 13.07 4.37
N ALA A 55 5.34 11.93 3.72
CA ALA A 55 6.20 10.75 3.86
C ALA A 55 7.64 11.02 3.42
N TYR A 56 7.86 11.74 2.32
CA TYR A 56 9.17 12.19 1.86
C TYR A 56 9.89 12.99 2.95
N THR A 57 9.17 13.94 3.58
CA THR A 57 9.71 14.77 4.64
C THR A 57 10.11 13.94 5.87
N GLN A 58 9.28 12.97 6.27
CA GLN A 58 9.59 12.09 7.40
C GLN A 58 10.70 11.08 7.10
N SER A 59 10.90 10.72 5.83
CA SER A 59 11.94 9.78 5.41
C SER A 59 13.35 10.38 5.45
N GLN A 60 13.48 11.71 5.52
CA GLN A 60 14.77 12.39 5.50
C GLN A 60 15.65 11.95 6.69
N GLY A 61 16.86 11.48 6.38
CA GLY A 61 17.81 10.98 7.37
C GLY A 61 17.54 9.54 7.86
N THR A 62 16.55 8.86 7.29
CA THR A 62 16.31 7.43 7.55
C THR A 62 16.98 6.55 6.48
N LYS A 63 16.91 5.22 6.65
CA LYS A 63 17.34 4.25 5.62
C LYS A 63 16.25 3.96 4.58
N ILE A 64 15.07 4.55 4.75
CA ILE A 64 13.93 4.42 3.86
C ILE A 64 13.90 5.67 2.98
N ARG A 65 13.68 5.46 1.68
CA ARG A 65 13.43 6.53 0.72
C ARG A 65 11.96 6.58 0.37
N VAL A 66 11.52 7.77 -0.03
CA VAL A 66 10.24 8.03 -0.68
C VAL A 66 10.54 8.92 -1.89
N PRO A 67 9.90 8.74 -3.06
CA PRO A 67 10.13 9.60 -4.21
C PRO A 67 9.69 11.04 -3.92
N GLU A 68 10.49 12.01 -4.33
CA GLU A 68 10.11 13.43 -4.23
C GLU A 68 8.95 13.74 -5.17
N VAL A 69 7.95 14.47 -4.68
CA VAL A 69 6.87 15.03 -5.51
C VAL A 69 7.32 16.37 -6.07
N TYR A 70 7.34 16.49 -7.40
CA TYR A 70 7.70 17.73 -8.07
C TYR A 70 6.48 18.63 -8.33
N ARG A 71 5.33 18.04 -8.67
CA ARG A 71 4.10 18.76 -8.97
C ARG A 71 2.88 17.82 -8.90
N TYR A 72 1.75 18.34 -8.45
CA TYR A 72 0.44 17.75 -8.69
C TYR A 72 -0.47 18.76 -9.39
N PHE A 73 -1.26 18.32 -10.37
CA PHE A 73 -2.32 19.11 -10.98
C PHE A 73 -3.45 18.22 -11.50
N GLN A 74 -4.59 18.83 -11.81
CA GLN A 74 -5.73 18.13 -12.40
C GLN A 74 -6.16 18.82 -13.70
N LYS A 75 -6.45 18.03 -14.74
CA LYS A 75 -6.96 18.52 -16.02
C LYS A 75 -8.07 17.63 -16.54
N SER A 76 -9.22 18.23 -16.86
CA SER A 76 -10.39 17.50 -17.35
C SER A 76 -10.83 16.33 -16.45
N GLY A 77 -10.66 16.46 -15.13
CA GLY A 77 -10.98 15.41 -14.16
C GLY A 77 -9.85 14.40 -13.90
N ILE A 78 -8.82 14.36 -14.75
CA ILE A 78 -7.65 13.47 -14.61
C ILE A 78 -6.61 14.13 -13.70
N GLY A 79 -6.18 13.43 -12.65
CA GLY A 79 -5.06 13.86 -11.81
C GLY A 79 -3.72 13.47 -12.42
N TYR A 80 -2.71 14.30 -12.20
CA TYR A 80 -1.33 14.10 -12.65
C TYR A 80 -0.39 14.35 -11.47
N LEU A 81 0.29 13.30 -11.01
CA LEU A 81 1.33 13.34 -9.99
C LEU A 81 2.69 13.17 -10.66
N VAL A 82 3.45 14.25 -10.68
CA VAL A 82 4.80 14.32 -11.26
C VAL A 82 5.80 14.13 -10.12
N MET A 83 6.62 13.09 -10.21
CA MET A 83 7.51 12.68 -9.12
C MET A 83 8.84 12.12 -9.62
N GLU A 84 9.76 11.91 -8.68
CA GLU A 84 11.04 11.27 -8.94
C GLU A 84 10.85 9.83 -9.45
N PHE A 85 11.50 9.50 -10.56
CA PHE A 85 11.61 8.10 -11.00
C PHE A 85 12.69 7.39 -10.19
N ILE A 86 12.33 6.25 -9.60
CA ILE A 86 13.26 5.41 -8.84
C ILE A 86 13.81 4.32 -9.74
N ASP A 87 15.11 4.37 -10.01
CA ASP A 87 15.81 3.29 -10.69
C ASP A 87 16.24 2.23 -9.68
N GLY A 88 15.67 1.03 -9.77
CA GLY A 88 15.92 -0.06 -8.83
C GLY A 88 15.11 -1.31 -9.17
N ILE A 89 15.21 -2.30 -8.29
CA ILE A 89 14.54 -3.60 -8.48
C ILE A 89 13.33 -3.66 -7.53
N PRO A 90 12.11 -3.86 -8.05
CA PRO A 90 10.95 -4.14 -7.21
C PRO A 90 11.22 -5.35 -6.33
N LEU A 91 10.84 -5.28 -5.05
CA LEU A 91 11.07 -6.38 -4.11
C LEU A 91 10.32 -7.65 -4.56
N ALA A 92 9.19 -7.50 -5.24
CA ALA A 92 8.46 -8.58 -5.91
C ALA A 92 9.33 -9.40 -6.89
N ASP A 93 10.35 -8.79 -7.50
CA ASP A 93 11.20 -9.46 -8.50
C ASP A 93 12.42 -10.16 -7.86
N LEU A 94 12.67 -9.95 -6.57
CA LEU A 94 13.84 -10.48 -5.87
C LEU A 94 13.62 -11.84 -5.19
N ALA A 95 12.37 -12.24 -4.94
CA ALA A 95 12.09 -13.49 -4.25
C ALA A 95 11.78 -14.65 -5.22
N PRO A 96 12.31 -15.86 -4.97
CA PRO A 96 11.90 -17.05 -5.69
C PRO A 96 10.54 -17.50 -5.14
N TRP A 97 9.46 -16.97 -5.70
CA TRP A 97 8.12 -17.36 -5.31
C TRP A 97 7.80 -18.73 -5.93
N ASP A 98 7.94 -19.80 -5.15
CA ASP A 98 7.71 -21.18 -5.59
C ASP A 98 6.23 -21.51 -5.91
N ASN A 99 5.31 -20.55 -5.75
CA ASN A 99 3.87 -20.73 -5.94
C ASN A 99 3.25 -19.58 -6.77
N TYR A 100 2.46 -19.91 -7.80
CA TYR A 100 1.77 -18.95 -8.66
C TYR A 100 0.83 -18.00 -7.91
N LEU A 101 0.16 -18.44 -6.84
CA LEU A 101 -0.66 -17.56 -6.00
C LEU A 101 0.17 -16.53 -5.22
N MET A 102 1.38 -16.93 -4.79
CA MET A 102 2.33 -16.01 -4.17
C MET A 102 2.91 -15.04 -5.19
N GLN A 103 3.05 -15.43 -6.46
CA GLN A 103 3.51 -14.52 -7.52
C GLN A 103 2.51 -13.41 -7.78
N ASP A 104 1.22 -13.72 -7.94
CA ASP A 104 0.17 -12.72 -8.23
C ASP A 104 -0.07 -11.76 -7.06
N LEU A 105 0.01 -12.26 -5.82
CA LEU A 105 -0.19 -11.46 -4.62
C LEU A 105 1.08 -10.68 -4.22
N ALA A 106 2.26 -11.29 -4.36
CA ALA A 106 3.50 -10.57 -4.17
C ALA A 106 3.66 -9.42 -5.18
N GLN A 107 3.10 -9.61 -6.37
CA GLN A 107 3.02 -8.59 -7.39
C GLN A 107 2.12 -7.41 -6.99
N ALA A 108 1.16 -7.59 -6.09
CA ALA A 108 0.30 -6.52 -5.60
C ALA A 108 0.90 -5.78 -4.39
N CYS A 109 1.54 -6.48 -3.46
CA CYS A 109 2.04 -5.89 -2.20
C CYS A 109 3.52 -5.45 -2.24
N TYR A 110 4.38 -6.18 -2.96
CA TYR A 110 5.84 -5.91 -2.97
C TYR A 110 6.28 -5.06 -4.17
N ARG A 111 5.36 -4.66 -5.07
CA ARG A 111 5.66 -3.71 -6.14
C ARG A 111 5.86 -2.28 -5.64
N ASP A 112 5.24 -1.95 -4.51
CA ASP A 112 5.35 -0.62 -3.91
C ASP A 112 6.64 -0.46 -3.08
N ILE A 113 7.54 -1.45 -3.13
CA ILE A 113 8.85 -1.39 -2.49
C ILE A 113 9.92 -1.64 -3.54
N ILE A 114 10.78 -0.65 -3.77
CA ILE A 114 11.94 -0.77 -4.66
C ILE A 114 13.24 -0.82 -3.84
N LEU A 115 14.11 -1.79 -4.13
CA LEU A 115 15.49 -1.76 -3.67
C LEU A 115 16.33 -0.95 -4.67
N SER A 116 16.86 0.19 -4.24
CA SER A 116 17.72 1.06 -5.05
C SER A 116 18.95 1.47 -4.25
N ASN A 117 20.15 1.20 -4.79
CA ASN A 117 21.43 1.57 -4.18
C ASN A 117 21.56 1.16 -2.69
N GLY A 118 21.05 -0.02 -2.33
CA GLY A 118 21.10 -0.55 -0.96
C GLY A 118 20.11 0.08 0.02
N SER A 119 19.17 0.90 -0.46
CA SER A 119 18.08 1.48 0.33
C SER A 119 16.73 1.03 -0.20
N PHE A 120 15.77 0.81 0.70
CA PHE A 120 14.38 0.54 0.31
C PHE A 120 13.66 1.85 0.03
N CYS A 121 12.90 1.89 -1.05
CA CYS A 121 12.09 3.02 -1.46
C CYS A 121 10.62 2.60 -1.45
N LEU A 122 9.79 3.32 -0.68
CA LEU A 122 8.35 3.07 -0.59
C LEU A 122 7.59 3.95 -1.60
N LEU A 123 6.72 3.33 -2.37
CA LEU A 123 5.88 3.93 -3.41
C LEU A 123 4.40 3.88 -3.01
N ASP A 124 3.56 4.41 -3.90
CA ASP A 124 2.10 4.36 -3.87
C ASP A 124 1.47 4.76 -2.51
N TRP A 125 1.27 6.07 -2.35
CA TRP A 125 0.71 6.68 -1.15
C TRP A 125 -0.79 6.96 -1.29
N GLU A 126 -1.47 6.33 -2.26
CA GLU A 126 -2.87 6.59 -2.63
C GLU A 126 -3.84 6.28 -1.48
N PHE A 127 -3.59 5.18 -0.76
CA PHE A 127 -4.41 4.76 0.37
C PHE A 127 -3.82 5.13 1.74
N ALA A 128 -2.72 5.86 1.76
CA ALA A 128 -2.10 6.31 2.99
C ALA A 128 -2.99 7.30 3.76
N GLY A 129 -2.81 7.37 5.07
CA GLY A 129 -3.59 8.25 5.92
C GLY A 129 -3.27 8.04 7.39
N PHE A 130 -3.88 8.88 8.24
CA PHE A 130 -3.77 8.74 9.69
C PHE A 130 -4.77 7.71 10.20
N TYR A 131 -4.38 6.45 10.11
CA TYR A 131 -5.15 5.34 10.68
C TYR A 131 -4.67 5.01 12.10
N PRO A 132 -5.54 4.44 12.95
CA PRO A 132 -5.09 3.81 14.18
C PRO A 132 -4.00 2.78 13.88
N ARG A 133 -2.96 2.76 14.71
CA ARG A 133 -1.79 1.87 14.59
C ARG A 133 -2.14 0.40 14.32
N VAL A 134 -3.16 -0.11 15.01
CA VAL A 134 -3.68 -1.47 14.86
C VAL A 134 -4.08 -1.81 13.41
N PHE A 135 -4.46 -0.82 12.60
CA PHE A 135 -4.90 -1.03 11.23
C PHE A 135 -3.78 -1.60 10.36
N GLU A 136 -2.55 -1.14 10.53
CA GLU A 136 -1.38 -1.64 9.79
C GLU A 136 -1.09 -3.10 10.15
N LYS A 137 -1.10 -3.42 11.46
CA LYS A 137 -0.97 -4.80 11.95
C LYS A 137 -2.08 -5.69 11.40
N TYR A 138 -3.32 -5.20 11.41
CA TYR A 138 -4.46 -5.94 10.87
C TYR A 138 -4.29 -6.21 9.36
N CYS A 139 -3.88 -5.22 8.56
CA CYS A 139 -3.63 -5.38 7.13
C CYS A 139 -2.54 -6.41 6.84
N ILE A 140 -1.40 -6.36 7.56
CA ILE A 140 -0.30 -7.33 7.42
C ILE A 140 -0.82 -8.75 7.66
N LEU A 141 -1.51 -8.97 8.78
CA LEU A 141 -2.03 -10.29 9.15
C LEU A 141 -3.16 -10.75 8.24
N PHE A 142 -3.97 -9.81 7.73
CA PHE A 142 -5.07 -10.08 6.83
C PHE A 142 -4.59 -10.54 5.45
N ILE A 143 -3.62 -9.82 4.88
CA ILE A 143 -3.00 -10.16 3.59
C ILE A 143 -2.20 -11.46 3.73
N GLY A 144 -1.41 -11.58 4.79
CA GLY A 144 -0.59 -12.75 5.08
C GLY A 144 -1.35 -14.06 5.22
N GLN A 145 -2.64 -14.04 5.59
CA GLN A 145 -3.46 -15.26 5.64
C GLN A 145 -3.58 -15.96 4.28
N LYS A 146 -3.52 -15.22 3.17
CA LYS A 146 -3.59 -15.78 1.81
C LYS A 146 -2.22 -16.02 1.19
N GLU A 147 -1.25 -15.21 1.58
CA GLU A 147 0.13 -15.27 1.12
C GLU A 147 0.93 -16.18 2.07
N ASP A 148 1.74 -15.60 2.95
CA ASP A 148 2.59 -16.30 3.91
C ASP A 148 2.26 -15.83 5.33
N TYR A 149 1.53 -16.67 6.07
CA TYR A 149 1.13 -16.36 7.43
C TYR A 149 2.33 -16.32 8.39
N GLY A 150 3.38 -17.12 8.15
CA GLY A 150 4.58 -17.13 8.98
C GLY A 150 5.31 -15.81 8.88
N TYR A 151 5.61 -15.38 7.65
CA TYR A 151 6.23 -14.09 7.38
C TYR A 151 5.40 -12.92 7.91
N ALA A 152 4.07 -12.96 7.72
CA ALA A 152 3.20 -11.89 8.20
C ALA A 152 3.17 -11.78 9.74
N ASN A 153 3.23 -12.89 10.47
CA ASN A 153 3.39 -12.84 11.93
C ASN A 153 4.74 -12.27 12.33
N ASP A 154 5.83 -12.72 11.71
CA ASP A 154 7.18 -12.20 12.01
C ASP A 154 7.27 -10.69 11.75
N LEU A 155 6.62 -10.20 10.68
CA LEU A 155 6.53 -8.79 10.35
C LEU A 155 5.67 -8.02 11.36
N ALA A 156 4.50 -8.55 11.73
CA ALA A 156 3.62 -7.95 12.74
C ALA A 156 4.30 -7.87 14.13
N ASP A 157 5.03 -8.90 14.54
CA ASP A 157 5.79 -8.92 15.79
C ASP A 157 6.95 -7.93 15.76
N SER A 158 7.63 -7.81 14.62
CA SER A 158 8.67 -6.80 14.40
C SER A 158 8.11 -5.38 14.51
N LEU A 159 6.93 -5.14 13.93
CA LEU A 159 6.22 -3.86 14.01
C LEU A 159 5.83 -3.53 15.46
N ASP A 160 5.25 -4.48 16.20
CA ASP A 160 4.93 -4.30 17.63
C ASP A 160 6.17 -4.03 18.47
N SER A 161 7.31 -4.67 18.15
CA SER A 161 8.59 -4.41 18.80
C SER A 161 9.06 -2.97 18.61
N ILE A 162 8.87 -2.39 17.43
CA ILE A 162 9.16 -0.99 17.15
C ILE A 162 8.22 -0.08 17.96
N TYR A 163 6.93 -0.37 17.97
CA TYR A 163 5.94 0.42 18.69
C TYR A 163 6.15 0.42 20.21
N ARG A 164 6.49 -0.74 20.79
CA ARG A 164 6.87 -0.85 22.20
C ARG A 164 8.11 -0.02 22.52
N LYS A 165 9.13 -0.01 21.65
CA LYS A 165 10.33 0.83 21.82
C LYS A 165 10.01 2.33 21.81
N SER A 166 8.97 2.71 21.08
CA SER A 166 8.43 4.07 21.05
C SER A 166 7.48 4.38 22.23
N GLY A 167 7.31 3.45 23.18
CA GLY A 167 6.46 3.64 24.36
C GLY A 167 4.97 3.46 24.10
N LEU A 168 4.58 2.88 22.97
CA LEU A 168 3.18 2.61 22.64
C LEU A 168 2.74 1.25 23.18
N ASP A 169 1.50 1.22 23.67
CA ASP A 169 0.81 -0.03 23.98
C ASP A 169 0.44 -0.76 22.69
N VAL A 170 0.62 -2.08 22.70
CA VAL A 170 0.39 -2.98 21.57
C VAL A 170 -0.63 -4.09 21.87
N ASP A 171 -1.29 -4.03 23.04
CA ASP A 171 -2.42 -4.91 23.33
C ASP A 171 -3.68 -4.48 22.56
N ASP A 172 -3.69 -4.78 21.27
CA ASP A 172 -4.78 -4.46 20.35
C ASP A 172 -5.74 -5.63 20.10
N GLU A 173 -5.73 -6.68 20.93
CA GLU A 173 -6.51 -7.89 20.62
C GLU A 173 -8.00 -7.57 20.46
N HIS A 174 -8.52 -6.69 21.33
CA HIS A 174 -9.89 -6.20 21.24
C HIS A 174 -10.15 -5.43 19.94
N LEU A 175 -9.26 -4.51 19.56
CA LEU A 175 -9.41 -3.69 18.35
C LEU A 175 -9.30 -4.53 17.08
N THR A 176 -8.41 -5.52 17.07
CA THR A 176 -8.25 -6.51 16.00
C THR A 176 -9.55 -7.31 15.83
N GLY A 177 -10.19 -7.71 16.94
CA GLY A 177 -11.50 -8.35 16.93
C GLY A 177 -12.61 -7.49 16.33
N LEU A 178 -12.63 -6.19 16.63
CA LEU A 178 -13.59 -5.24 16.05
C LEU A 178 -13.40 -5.08 14.53
N LEU A 179 -12.16 -4.91 14.07
CA LEU A 179 -11.85 -4.80 12.63
C LEU A 179 -12.29 -6.07 11.87
N ASN A 180 -12.00 -7.25 12.43
CA ASN A 180 -12.44 -8.51 11.86
C ASN A 180 -13.97 -8.61 11.77
N ARG A 181 -14.71 -8.12 12.78
CA ARG A 181 -16.17 -8.09 12.75
C ARG A 181 -16.71 -7.17 11.66
N VAL A 182 -16.15 -5.96 11.53
CA VAL A 182 -16.53 -5.01 10.48
C VAL A 182 -16.28 -5.62 9.10
N TYR A 183 -15.11 -6.21 8.89
CA TYR A 183 -14.79 -6.90 7.65
C TYR A 183 -15.77 -8.03 7.33
N LYS A 184 -16.04 -8.94 8.28
CA LYS A 184 -17.00 -10.04 8.10
C LYS A 184 -18.41 -9.56 7.75
N ASN A 185 -18.86 -8.48 8.37
CA ASN A 185 -20.16 -7.89 8.07
C ASN A 185 -20.22 -7.32 6.65
N ASN A 186 -19.13 -6.67 6.20
CA ASN A 186 -19.04 -6.13 4.85
C ASN A 186 -18.91 -7.23 3.78
N LEU A 187 -18.34 -8.39 4.12
CA LEU A 187 -18.23 -9.55 3.24
C LEU A 187 -19.50 -10.38 3.06
N ASN A 188 -20.51 -10.25 3.94
CA ASN A 188 -21.77 -10.98 3.76
C ASN A 188 -22.57 -10.53 2.50
N GLY A 189 -21.98 -9.68 1.65
CA GLY A 189 -22.41 -9.41 0.27
C GLY A 189 -21.45 -9.89 -0.85
N GLY A 190 -20.37 -10.63 -0.57
CA GLY A 190 -19.36 -11.02 -1.57
C GLY A 190 -18.67 -12.37 -1.31
N THR A 191 -18.50 -13.18 -2.37
CA THR A 191 -17.95 -14.54 -2.32
C THR A 191 -16.42 -14.56 -2.19
N LEU A 192 -15.90 -14.50 -0.97
CA LEU A 192 -14.53 -14.90 -0.64
C LEU A 192 -14.57 -15.80 0.61
N GLN A 193 -14.25 -17.08 0.44
CA GLN A 193 -14.23 -18.05 1.53
C GLN A 193 -12.96 -17.89 2.37
N ILE A 194 -13.14 -17.66 3.67
CA ILE A 194 -12.07 -17.55 4.67
C ILE A 194 -11.72 -18.95 5.20
N ASP A 195 -10.43 -19.21 5.42
CA ASP A 195 -9.96 -20.40 6.14
C ASP A 195 -10.17 -20.21 7.65
N TRP A 196 -11.12 -20.97 8.20
CA TRP A 196 -11.55 -20.88 9.59
C TRP A 196 -10.62 -21.55 10.59
N GLU A 197 -9.70 -22.42 10.15
CA GLU A 197 -8.74 -23.06 11.05
C GLU A 197 -7.59 -22.12 11.42
N ALA A 198 -7.15 -21.26 10.50
CA ALA A 198 -6.13 -20.23 10.77
C ALA A 198 -6.60 -19.19 11.81
N VAL A 199 -7.92 -18.93 11.87
CA VAL A 199 -8.52 -17.95 12.79
C VAL A 199 -8.50 -18.43 14.25
N LYS A 200 -8.40 -19.74 14.51
CA LYS A 200 -8.35 -20.29 15.88
C LYS A 200 -7.05 -19.96 16.62
N GLY A 201 -5.98 -19.59 15.91
CA GLY A 201 -4.70 -19.18 16.51
C GLY A 201 -4.73 -17.78 17.13
N PHE A 202 -5.70 -16.95 16.76
CA PHE A 202 -6.03 -15.73 17.47
C PHE A 202 -6.95 -16.14 18.62
N ASN A 203 -6.54 -15.94 19.86
CA ASN A 203 -7.22 -16.44 21.07
C ASN A 203 -8.55 -15.71 21.37
N VAL A 204 -9.32 -15.40 20.33
CA VAL A 204 -10.64 -14.80 20.41
C VAL A 204 -11.65 -15.94 20.56
N HIS A 205 -12.11 -16.18 21.78
CA HIS A 205 -13.27 -17.05 22.02
C HIS A 205 -14.51 -16.46 21.33
N LEU A 206 -14.80 -16.96 20.13
CA LEU A 206 -16.02 -16.64 19.39
C LEU A 206 -16.99 -17.80 19.57
N GLU A 207 -18.05 -17.57 20.34
CA GLU A 207 -19.17 -18.51 20.44
C GLU A 207 -19.79 -18.73 19.05
N ASN A 208 -19.91 -20.00 18.67
CA ASN A 208 -20.42 -20.41 17.37
C ASN A 208 -21.91 -20.02 17.24
N PRO A 209 -22.29 -19.16 16.29
CA PRO A 209 -23.68 -18.70 16.13
C PRO A 209 -24.66 -19.81 15.70
N ASN A 210 -24.18 -21.02 15.36
CA ASN A 210 -25.03 -22.15 14.99
C ASN A 210 -25.61 -22.97 16.16
N MET A 211 -25.50 -22.49 17.41
CA MET A 211 -26.11 -23.15 18.58
C MET A 211 -27.41 -22.51 19.09
N LEU A 212 -28.00 -21.55 18.37
CA LEU A 212 -29.27 -20.91 18.75
C LEU A 212 -30.47 -21.22 17.83
N THR A 213 -30.60 -22.47 17.39
CA THR A 213 -31.89 -22.98 16.90
C THR A 213 -32.15 -24.40 17.41
N ARG A 214 -32.57 -24.49 18.67
CA ARG A 214 -33.49 -25.53 19.16
C ARG A 214 -34.41 -24.91 20.21
N ALA A 215 -35.61 -24.53 19.76
CA ALA A 215 -36.81 -24.67 20.57
C ALA A 215 -37.40 -26.05 20.29
#